data_AF-A0A7Y2I3C9-F1
#
_entry.id   AF-A0A7Y2I3C9-F1
#
_cell.length_a   1.000
_cell.length_b   1.000
_cell.length_c   1.000
_cell.angle_alpha   90.00
_cell.angle_beta   90.00
_cell.angle_gamma   90.00
#
_symmetry.space_group_name_H-M   'P 1'
#
loop_
_entity.id
_entity.type
_entity.pdbx_description
1 polymer ?
#
loop_
_entity_poly.entity_id
_entity_poly.type
_entity_poly.pdbx_seq_one_letter_code
_entity_poly.pdbx_strand_id
1 'polypeptide(L)'
;MRYSQMLIPTMKEVPSEAEVISHQLMLRAGFIKQLTSGIYTYLPYGLAAIRRVEHIVREEMNRAGAQELSMPMVQPADLWKESGRYEKYGPELLRFKDRHERESCLGPTHEEVITDIARKEMHSYRDLPVNLYQIQTKFRDEIRPRFGLMRGREFIMKDAYSFDVDDEAAEMSYRKMYDAYNRIFERCKLEFRCVQADSGAIGGSFSHEFMVLADTGEDTIAVCSDCNWAANLEKAEVRVAERERDAEHLEIIRVETPGKRKVKSVCEFLGITPDKLVKTLVYLADGEPVAVLL
;
A
#
# COMPACT_ATOMS: atom_id res chain seq x y z
N MET A 1 -8.52 -32.13 -15.57
CA MET A 1 -8.06 -33.02 -14.48
C MET A 1 -9.29 -33.53 -13.73
N ARG A 2 -9.32 -34.80 -13.29
CA ARG A 2 -10.47 -35.35 -12.56
C ARG A 2 -10.42 -34.93 -11.10
N TYR A 3 -11.57 -34.68 -10.46
CA TYR A 3 -11.64 -34.28 -9.05
C TYR A 3 -10.95 -35.29 -8.12
N SER A 4 -11.10 -36.59 -8.38
CA SER A 4 -10.49 -37.68 -7.61
C SER A 4 -8.96 -37.71 -7.62
N GLN A 5 -8.31 -36.89 -8.46
CA GLN A 5 -6.86 -36.78 -8.60
C GLN A 5 -6.33 -35.42 -8.13
N MET A 6 -7.19 -34.54 -7.61
CA MET A 6 -6.83 -33.21 -7.16
C MET A 6 -6.84 -33.12 -5.63
N LEU A 7 -5.86 -32.42 -5.06
CA LEU A 7 -5.88 -32.03 -3.65
C LEU A 7 -6.78 -30.80 -3.49
N ILE A 8 -8.02 -31.02 -3.04
CA ILE A 8 -8.99 -29.96 -2.75
C ILE A 8 -9.58 -30.23 -1.35
N PRO A 9 -8.88 -29.82 -0.27
CA PRO A 9 -9.27 -30.13 1.11
C PRO A 9 -10.37 -29.17 1.58
N THR A 10 -11.59 -29.36 1.08
CA THR A 10 -12.73 -28.51 1.46
C THR A 10 -13.09 -28.66 2.94
N MET A 11 -13.44 -27.56 3.61
CA MET A 11 -13.83 -27.54 5.03
C MET A 11 -15.32 -27.24 5.21
N LYS A 12 -15.97 -27.99 6.10
CA LYS A 12 -17.37 -27.75 6.46
C LYS A 12 -17.52 -26.49 7.32
N GLU A 13 -16.65 -26.35 8.31
CA GLU A 13 -16.65 -25.28 9.29
C GLU A 13 -15.66 -24.17 8.91
N VAL A 14 -15.98 -22.94 9.28
CA VAL A 14 -15.10 -21.78 9.11
C VAL A 14 -14.14 -21.74 10.30
N PRO A 15 -12.81 -21.65 10.08
CA PRO A 15 -11.87 -21.45 11.17
C PRO A 15 -12.11 -20.12 11.89
N SER A 16 -12.06 -20.09 13.22
CA SER A 16 -12.46 -18.92 14.02
C SER A 16 -11.52 -17.71 13.83
N GLU A 17 -10.30 -17.95 13.36
CA GLU A 17 -9.30 -16.92 13.03
C GLU A 17 -9.58 -16.19 11.70
N ALA A 18 -10.54 -16.64 10.90
CA ALA A 18 -10.86 -16.04 9.61
C ALA A 18 -11.96 -14.99 9.74
N GLU A 19 -11.58 -13.72 9.86
CA GLU A 19 -12.54 -12.61 10.08
C GLU A 19 -13.29 -12.19 8.81
N VAL A 20 -12.61 -12.05 7.68
CA VAL A 20 -13.20 -11.55 6.42
C VAL A 20 -13.72 -12.68 5.53
N ILE A 21 -14.81 -12.42 4.80
CA ILE A 21 -15.50 -13.42 3.98
C ILE A 21 -14.59 -14.05 2.91
N SER A 22 -13.69 -13.26 2.29
CA SER A 22 -12.74 -13.77 1.30
C SER A 22 -11.79 -14.81 1.90
N HIS A 23 -11.26 -14.54 3.10
CA HIS A 23 -10.38 -15.46 3.82
C HIS A 23 -11.11 -16.75 4.21
N GLN A 24 -12.33 -16.63 4.76
CA GLN A 24 -13.17 -17.77 5.13
C GLN A 24 -13.46 -18.68 3.93
N LEU A 25 -13.85 -18.08 2.79
CA LEU A 25 -14.18 -18.83 1.57
C LEU A 25 -12.94 -19.49 0.95
N MET A 26 -11.80 -18.81 0.89
CA MET A 26 -10.55 -19.38 0.35
C MET A 26 -10.05 -20.58 1.17
N LEU A 27 -10.16 -20.53 2.50
CA LEU A 27 -9.85 -21.67 3.37
C LEU A 27 -10.83 -22.82 3.14
N ARG A 28 -12.14 -22.54 3.16
CA ARG A 28 -13.19 -23.57 3.02
C ARG A 28 -13.21 -24.24 1.66
N ALA A 29 -12.88 -23.51 0.60
CA ALA A 29 -12.80 -24.05 -0.75
C ALA A 29 -11.48 -24.77 -1.02
N GLY A 30 -10.54 -24.80 -0.06
CA GLY A 30 -9.24 -25.44 -0.23
C GLY A 30 -8.33 -24.73 -1.24
N PHE A 31 -8.39 -23.39 -1.30
CA PHE A 31 -7.52 -22.59 -2.17
C PHE A 31 -6.20 -22.26 -1.49
N ILE A 32 -6.23 -22.03 -0.18
CA ILE A 32 -5.06 -21.69 0.62
C ILE A 32 -5.03 -22.49 1.91
N LYS A 33 -3.83 -22.62 2.47
CA LYS A 33 -3.62 -23.16 3.82
C LYS A 33 -2.61 -22.29 4.54
N GLN A 34 -2.92 -21.85 5.76
CA GLN A 34 -1.98 -21.10 6.56
C GLN A 34 -0.82 -22.01 7.00
N LEU A 35 0.41 -21.57 6.77
CA LEU A 35 1.62 -22.24 7.25
C LEU A 35 2.07 -21.65 8.59
N THR A 36 2.04 -20.33 8.70
CA THR A 36 2.24 -19.55 9.93
C THR A 36 1.56 -18.19 9.79
N SER A 37 1.59 -17.35 10.82
CA SER A 37 0.96 -16.02 10.80
C SER A 37 1.43 -15.20 9.58
N GLY A 38 0.47 -14.80 8.75
CA GLY A 38 0.70 -14.01 7.53
C GLY A 38 1.34 -14.77 6.36
N ILE A 39 1.56 -16.09 6.45
CA ILE A 39 2.22 -16.88 5.40
C ILE A 39 1.34 -18.06 5.01
N TYR A 40 1.02 -18.15 3.72
CA TYR A 40 0.04 -19.09 3.18
C TYR A 40 0.63 -19.94 2.06
N THR A 41 0.30 -21.22 2.06
CA THR A 41 0.49 -22.10 0.91
C THR A 41 -0.70 -21.95 -0.04
N TYR A 42 -0.41 -21.66 -1.31
CA TYR A 42 -1.40 -21.72 -2.39
C TYR A 42 -1.59 -23.17 -2.83
N LEU A 43 -2.77 -23.73 -2.57
CA LEU A 43 -3.14 -25.09 -2.98
C LEU A 43 -3.45 -25.13 -4.49
N PRO A 44 -3.52 -26.30 -5.15
CA PRO A 44 -3.53 -26.39 -6.60
C PRO A 44 -4.57 -25.51 -7.31
N TYR A 45 -5.79 -25.43 -6.76
CA TYR A 45 -6.85 -24.61 -7.36
C TYR A 45 -6.67 -23.10 -7.09
N GLY A 46 -6.18 -22.72 -5.90
CA GLY A 46 -5.81 -21.35 -5.58
C GLY A 46 -4.65 -20.85 -6.43
N LEU A 47 -3.61 -21.67 -6.60
CA LEU A 47 -2.48 -21.37 -7.49
C LEU A 47 -2.93 -21.21 -8.94
N ALA A 48 -3.84 -22.08 -9.43
CA ALA A 48 -4.39 -21.94 -10.77
C ALA A 48 -5.15 -20.62 -10.97
N ALA A 49 -5.88 -20.15 -9.96
CA ALA A 49 -6.55 -18.84 -9.99
C ALA A 49 -5.53 -17.69 -10.04
N ILE A 50 -4.48 -17.75 -9.21
CA ILE A 50 -3.38 -16.77 -9.21
C ILE A 50 -2.74 -16.70 -10.61
N ARG A 51 -2.38 -17.84 -11.22
CA ARG A 51 -1.77 -17.87 -12.55
C ARG A 51 -2.66 -17.27 -13.64
N ARG A 52 -3.99 -17.34 -13.51
CA ARG A 52 -4.90 -16.66 -14.44
C ARG A 52 -4.85 -15.14 -14.28
N VAL A 53 -4.79 -14.64 -13.05
CA VAL A 53 -4.61 -13.21 -12.78
C VAL A 53 -3.27 -12.73 -13.31
N GLU A 54 -2.18 -13.46 -13.03
CA GLU A 54 -0.85 -13.14 -13.55
C GLU A 54 -0.81 -13.12 -15.08
N HIS A 55 -1.58 -13.98 -15.75
CA HIS A 55 -1.66 -13.98 -17.20
C HIS A 55 -2.31 -12.70 -17.74
N ILE A 56 -3.44 -12.27 -17.15
CA ILE A 56 -4.08 -10.98 -17.49
C ILE A 56 -3.10 -9.83 -17.28
N VAL A 57 -2.42 -9.80 -16.13
CA VAL A 57 -1.42 -8.78 -15.80
C VAL A 57 -0.31 -8.75 -16.85
N ARG A 58 0.27 -9.90 -17.18
CA ARG A 58 1.35 -10.02 -18.17
C ARG A 58 0.92 -9.53 -19.55
N GLU A 59 -0.27 -9.89 -20.01
CA GLU A 59 -0.79 -9.42 -21.30
C GLU A 59 -0.92 -7.90 -21.35
N GLU A 60 -1.44 -7.27 -20.30
CA GLU A 60 -1.64 -5.81 -20.27
C GLU A 60 -0.33 -5.02 -20.04
N MET A 61 0.60 -5.57 -19.24
CA MET A 61 1.93 -4.99 -19.08
C MET A 61 2.72 -5.05 -20.39
N ASN A 62 2.71 -6.20 -21.07
CA ASN A 62 3.37 -6.36 -22.37
C ASN A 62 2.73 -5.46 -23.44
N ARG A 63 1.40 -5.32 -23.43
CA ARG A 63 0.68 -4.37 -24.31
C ARG A 63 1.12 -2.93 -24.07
N ALA A 64 1.43 -2.56 -22.82
CA ALA A 64 1.94 -1.23 -22.47
C ALA A 64 3.43 -1.03 -22.81
N GLY A 65 4.11 -2.04 -23.36
CA GLY A 65 5.53 -1.99 -23.70
C GLY A 65 6.47 -2.27 -22.52
N ALA A 66 5.95 -2.74 -21.39
CA ALA A 66 6.78 -3.17 -20.26
C ALA A 66 7.36 -4.57 -20.51
N GLN A 67 8.59 -4.79 -20.07
CA GLN A 67 9.33 -6.03 -20.29
C GLN A 67 9.48 -6.80 -18.98
N GLU A 68 9.11 -8.08 -18.99
CA GLU A 68 9.17 -8.92 -17.80
C GLU A 68 10.61 -9.40 -17.54
N LEU A 69 11.05 -9.29 -16.30
CA LEU A 69 12.26 -9.91 -15.76
C LEU A 69 11.98 -10.52 -14.38
N SER A 70 12.99 -11.13 -13.76
CA SER A 70 12.88 -11.72 -12.42
C SER A 70 14.09 -11.33 -11.58
N MET A 71 13.86 -10.55 -10.52
CA MET A 71 14.90 -10.12 -9.61
C MET A 71 14.99 -11.05 -8.38
N PRO A 72 16.18 -11.16 -7.75
CA PRO A 72 16.35 -11.97 -6.54
C PRO A 72 15.49 -11.49 -5.36
N MET A 73 15.02 -12.44 -4.55
CA MET A 73 14.38 -12.15 -3.25
C MET A 73 15.41 -11.68 -2.21
N VAL A 74 16.58 -12.32 -2.19
CA VAL A 74 17.68 -11.95 -1.30
C VAL A 74 18.41 -10.77 -1.91
N GLN A 75 18.48 -9.67 -1.17
CA GLN A 75 19.10 -8.43 -1.62
C GLN A 75 20.25 -8.05 -0.67
N PRO A 76 21.43 -7.67 -1.18
CA PRO A 76 22.55 -7.26 -0.34
C PRO A 76 22.22 -5.96 0.38
N ALA A 77 22.57 -5.87 1.67
CA ALA A 77 22.28 -4.68 2.49
C ALA A 77 22.94 -3.40 1.94
N ASP A 78 24.07 -3.53 1.24
CA ASP A 78 24.80 -2.39 0.69
C ASP A 78 23.93 -1.54 -0.26
N LEU A 79 23.12 -2.17 -1.12
CA LEU A 79 22.20 -1.45 -2.03
C LEU A 79 21.16 -0.63 -1.26
N TRP A 80 20.67 -1.15 -0.14
CA TRP A 80 19.70 -0.47 0.73
C TRP A 80 20.33 0.63 1.57
N LYS A 81 21.61 0.49 1.91
CA LYS A 81 22.38 1.51 2.62
C LYS A 81 22.69 2.69 1.67
N GLU A 82 22.98 2.41 0.40
CA GLU A 82 23.15 3.45 -0.63
C GLU A 82 21.89 4.35 -0.76
N SER A 83 20.69 3.77 -0.71
CA SER A 83 19.43 4.54 -0.73
C SER A 83 19.05 5.15 0.62
N GLY A 84 19.73 4.75 1.70
CA GLY A 84 19.39 5.10 3.08
C GLY A 84 18.08 4.46 3.59
N ARG A 85 17.47 3.56 2.81
CA ARG A 85 16.24 2.85 3.23
C ARG A 85 16.53 1.70 4.17
N TYR A 86 17.78 1.20 4.24
CA TYR A 86 18.13 0.10 5.14
C TYR A 86 17.76 0.39 6.61
N GLU A 87 17.98 1.62 7.09
CA GLU A 87 17.60 2.04 8.45
C GLU A 87 16.17 2.58 8.49
N LYS A 88 15.79 3.42 7.52
CA LYS A 88 14.49 4.12 7.49
C LYS A 88 13.27 3.20 7.35
N TYR A 89 13.43 2.04 6.70
CA TYR A 89 12.31 1.11 6.49
C TYR A 89 11.81 0.48 7.79
N GLY A 90 12.60 0.53 8.88
CA GLY A 90 12.16 0.08 10.19
C GLY A 90 12.08 -1.46 10.32
N PRO A 91 11.26 -1.97 11.26
CA PRO A 91 11.22 -3.40 11.60
C PRO A 91 10.55 -4.28 10.52
N GLU A 92 9.80 -3.69 9.59
CA GLU A 92 9.14 -4.43 8.50
C GLU A 92 10.14 -5.02 7.50
N LEU A 93 11.35 -4.47 7.42
CA LEU A 93 12.43 -5.02 6.60
C LEU A 93 13.08 -6.20 7.33
N LEU A 94 12.83 -7.42 6.83
CA LEU A 94 13.47 -8.62 7.37
C LEU A 94 14.96 -8.65 6.99
N ARG A 95 15.82 -8.41 7.97
CA ARG A 95 17.28 -8.42 7.84
C ARG A 95 17.86 -9.72 8.36
N PHE A 96 18.87 -10.25 7.69
CA PHE A 96 19.57 -11.47 8.11
C PHE A 96 21.02 -11.43 7.66
N LYS A 97 21.81 -12.39 8.17
CA LYS A 97 23.19 -12.59 7.76
C LYS A 97 23.36 -13.98 7.14
N ASP A 98 24.20 -14.07 6.11
CA ASP A 98 24.60 -15.35 5.56
C ASP A 98 25.68 -16.04 6.42
N ARG A 99 26.12 -17.24 6.01
CA ARG A 99 27.17 -18.01 6.69
C ARG A 99 28.56 -17.33 6.72
N HIS A 100 28.72 -16.23 5.99
CA HIS A 100 29.94 -15.42 5.91
C HIS A 100 29.75 -14.07 6.60
N GLU A 101 28.71 -13.92 7.43
CA GLU A 101 28.36 -12.70 8.16
C GLU A 101 28.03 -11.50 7.25
N ARG A 102 27.70 -11.74 5.98
CA ARG A 102 27.27 -10.68 5.06
C ARG A 102 25.81 -10.32 5.33
N GLU A 103 25.53 -9.04 5.48
CA GLU A 103 24.19 -8.53 5.73
C GLU A 103 23.35 -8.54 4.45
N SER A 104 22.10 -8.95 4.56
CA SER A 104 21.13 -8.98 3.48
C SER A 104 19.72 -8.76 4.04
N CYS A 105 18.78 -8.49 3.15
CA CYS A 105 17.36 -8.46 3.46
C CYS A 105 16.56 -9.30 2.46
N LEU A 106 15.34 -9.69 2.86
CA LEU A 106 14.34 -10.18 1.91
C LEU A 106 13.61 -8.96 1.35
N GLY A 107 13.57 -8.84 0.02
CA GLY A 107 13.02 -7.69 -0.67
C GLY A 107 11.53 -7.46 -0.38
N PRO A 108 11.14 -6.36 0.30
CA PRO A 108 9.74 -5.94 0.39
C PRO A 108 9.27 -5.21 -0.86
N THR A 109 10.24 -4.77 -1.69
CA THR A 109 10.16 -4.12 -3.00
C THR A 109 11.59 -4.12 -3.61
N HIS A 110 11.78 -3.54 -4.79
CA HIS A 110 12.99 -3.71 -5.61
C HIS A 110 13.52 -2.41 -6.25
N GLU A 111 13.21 -1.22 -5.73
CA GLU A 111 13.73 0.05 -6.29
C GLU A 111 15.26 0.08 -6.35
N GLU A 112 15.95 -0.39 -5.30
CA GLU A 112 17.41 -0.42 -5.24
C GLU A 112 18.01 -1.41 -6.25
N VAL A 113 17.40 -2.59 -6.38
CA VAL A 113 17.89 -3.66 -7.26
C VAL A 113 17.75 -3.26 -8.73
N ILE A 114 16.58 -2.70 -9.10
CA ILE A 114 16.35 -2.29 -10.49
C ILE A 114 17.18 -1.04 -10.84
N THR A 115 17.41 -0.15 -9.88
CA THR A 115 18.31 1.00 -10.07
C THR A 115 19.77 0.55 -10.25
N ASP A 116 20.20 -0.50 -9.54
CA ASP A 116 21.52 -1.10 -9.75
C ASP A 116 21.67 -1.71 -11.17
N ILE A 117 20.62 -2.30 -11.71
CA ILE A 117 20.59 -2.77 -13.12
C ILE A 117 20.68 -1.56 -14.06
N ALA A 118 19.82 -0.56 -13.88
CA ALA A 118 19.77 0.60 -14.76
C ALA A 118 21.11 1.35 -14.79
N ARG A 119 21.76 1.59 -13.65
CA ARG A 119 23.06 2.29 -13.61
C ARG A 119 24.20 1.52 -14.31
N LYS A 120 24.09 0.20 -14.41
CA LYS A 120 25.10 -0.68 -15.03
C LYS A 120 24.86 -0.93 -16.51
N GLU A 121 23.61 -0.85 -16.97
CA GLU A 121 23.23 -1.25 -18.33
C GLU A 121 22.72 -0.08 -19.20
N MET A 122 22.26 1.02 -18.59
CA MET A 122 21.73 2.19 -19.30
C MET A 122 22.74 3.33 -19.23
N HIS A 123 23.46 3.58 -20.31
CA HIS A 123 24.58 4.55 -20.34
C HIS A 123 24.32 5.76 -21.24
N SER A 124 23.28 5.72 -22.06
CA SER A 124 22.91 6.79 -22.98
C SER A 124 21.42 7.09 -22.89
N TYR A 125 21.05 8.36 -23.15
CA TYR A 125 19.65 8.73 -23.37
C TYR A 125 18.99 7.92 -24.50
N ARG A 126 19.79 7.35 -25.41
CA ARG A 126 19.31 6.49 -26.52
C ARG A 126 18.85 5.11 -26.05
N ASP A 127 19.26 4.70 -24.86
CA ASP A 127 18.82 3.45 -24.24
C ASP A 127 17.43 3.61 -23.61
N LEU A 128 16.95 4.86 -23.45
CA LEU A 128 15.70 5.22 -22.79
C LEU A 128 14.61 5.64 -23.80
N PRO A 129 13.31 5.47 -23.48
CA PRO A 129 12.77 4.97 -22.21
C PRO A 129 12.77 3.44 -22.12
N VAL A 130 12.89 2.92 -20.90
CA VAL A 130 12.78 1.49 -20.60
C VAL A 130 11.74 1.29 -19.50
N ASN A 131 10.84 0.33 -19.68
CA ASN A 131 9.90 -0.07 -18.64
C ASN A 131 10.06 -1.57 -18.36
N LEU A 132 10.40 -1.88 -17.11
CA LEU A 132 10.72 -3.22 -16.63
C LEU A 132 9.77 -3.63 -15.52
N TYR A 133 9.31 -4.87 -15.51
CA TYR A 133 8.45 -5.37 -14.43
C TYR A 133 8.77 -6.81 -14.05
N GLN A 134 8.31 -7.24 -12.88
CA GLN A 134 8.34 -8.62 -12.46
C GLN A 134 7.04 -8.99 -11.75
N ILE A 135 6.72 -10.29 -11.72
CA ILE A 135 5.68 -10.86 -10.86
C ILE A 135 6.38 -11.80 -9.89
N GLN A 136 6.61 -11.35 -8.66
CA GLN A 136 7.53 -12.02 -7.75
C GLN A 136 7.08 -11.85 -6.28
N THR A 137 7.41 -12.86 -5.47
CA THR A 137 7.09 -12.90 -4.04
C THR A 137 7.86 -11.84 -3.26
N LYS A 138 7.17 -11.04 -2.45
CA LYS A 138 7.75 -10.05 -1.55
C LYS A 138 7.63 -10.51 -0.10
N PHE A 139 8.48 -9.94 0.75
CA PHE A 139 8.41 -10.17 2.19
C PHE A 139 8.36 -8.84 2.96
N ARG A 140 7.36 -8.67 3.83
CA ARG A 140 7.25 -7.57 4.80
C ARG A 140 6.93 -8.17 6.15
N ASP A 141 7.73 -7.90 7.19
CA ASP A 141 7.48 -8.43 8.54
C ASP A 141 6.39 -7.63 9.26
N GLU A 142 5.17 -7.70 8.71
CA GLU A 142 4.00 -6.98 9.17
C GLU A 142 3.70 -7.29 10.64
N ILE A 143 3.53 -6.25 11.44
CA ILE A 143 3.34 -6.37 12.89
C ILE A 143 2.04 -7.12 13.24
N ARG A 144 1.00 -6.96 12.43
CA ARG A 144 -0.31 -7.59 12.59
C ARG A 144 -0.83 -8.10 11.26
N PRO A 145 -0.35 -9.27 10.78
CA PRO A 145 -0.89 -9.90 9.59
C PRO A 145 -2.34 -10.29 9.84
N ARG A 146 -3.24 -9.87 8.95
CA ARG A 146 -4.69 -10.05 9.11
C ARG A 146 -5.38 -10.25 7.77
N PHE A 147 -6.62 -10.71 7.83
CA PHE A 147 -7.50 -10.81 6.66
C PHE A 147 -7.00 -11.73 5.53
N GLY A 148 -6.30 -12.81 5.88
CA GLY A 148 -5.87 -13.81 4.90
C GLY A 148 -4.78 -13.26 3.96
N LEU A 149 -5.06 -13.31 2.66
CA LEU A 149 -4.14 -12.83 1.62
C LEU A 149 -4.13 -11.30 1.45
N MET A 150 -5.05 -10.56 2.07
CA MET A 150 -5.10 -9.10 1.93
C MET A 150 -3.92 -8.43 2.66
N ARG A 151 -3.51 -8.97 3.81
CA ARG A 151 -2.37 -8.45 4.58
C ARG A 151 -1.54 -9.58 5.19
N GLY A 152 -0.71 -10.18 4.34
CA GLY A 152 0.26 -11.21 4.70
C GLY A 152 1.68 -10.64 4.92
N ARG A 153 2.58 -11.50 5.40
CA ARG A 153 4.02 -11.21 5.46
C ARG A 153 4.75 -11.62 4.21
N GLU A 154 4.31 -12.71 3.59
CA GLU A 154 4.79 -13.18 2.29
C GLU A 154 3.63 -13.12 1.28
N PHE A 155 3.80 -12.40 0.19
CA PHE A 155 2.75 -12.17 -0.79
C PHE A 155 3.31 -11.98 -2.20
N ILE A 156 2.49 -12.21 -3.23
CA ILE A 156 2.90 -12.01 -4.63
C ILE A 156 2.59 -10.56 -5.01
N MET A 157 3.57 -9.89 -5.59
CA MET A 157 3.41 -8.54 -6.11
C MET A 157 3.86 -8.52 -7.57
N LYS A 158 3.12 -7.78 -8.38
CA LYS A 158 3.64 -7.24 -9.63
C LYS A 158 4.18 -5.84 -9.34
N ASP A 159 5.44 -5.62 -9.57
CA ASP A 159 6.15 -4.34 -9.43
C ASP A 159 6.80 -3.98 -10.77
N ALA A 160 6.71 -2.71 -11.14
CA ALA A 160 7.16 -2.19 -12.43
C ALA A 160 7.89 -0.86 -12.23
N TYR A 161 8.92 -0.64 -13.01
CA TYR A 161 9.86 0.47 -12.88
C TYR A 161 10.20 0.99 -14.27
N SER A 162 9.90 2.27 -14.53
CA SER A 162 10.31 2.94 -15.75
C SER A 162 11.52 3.84 -15.51
N PHE A 163 12.37 3.93 -16.52
CA PHE A 163 13.50 4.83 -16.59
C PHE A 163 13.30 5.70 -17.82
N ASP A 164 13.29 7.00 -17.62
CA ASP A 164 12.86 7.99 -18.61
C ASP A 164 13.89 9.14 -18.65
N VAL A 165 13.98 9.83 -19.79
CA VAL A 165 15.02 10.85 -20.02
C VAL A 165 14.74 12.18 -19.30
N ASP A 166 13.46 12.47 -19.07
CA ASP A 166 12.94 13.69 -18.48
C ASP A 166 11.53 13.44 -17.89
N ASP A 167 10.97 14.47 -17.24
CA ASP A 167 9.68 14.41 -16.56
C ASP A 167 8.51 14.19 -17.53
N GLU A 168 8.58 14.72 -18.76
CA GLU A 168 7.55 14.54 -19.78
C GLU A 168 7.48 13.08 -20.22
N ALA A 169 8.63 12.44 -20.45
CA ALA A 169 8.73 11.02 -20.74
C ALA A 169 8.25 10.16 -19.55
N ALA A 170 8.61 10.54 -18.32
CA ALA A 170 8.12 9.88 -17.11
C ALA A 170 6.58 9.96 -17.00
N GLU A 171 5.96 11.10 -17.33
CA GLU A 171 4.51 11.24 -17.34
C GLU A 171 3.85 10.35 -18.40
N MET A 172 4.47 10.19 -19.57
CA MET A 172 3.99 9.24 -20.59
C MET A 172 4.06 7.80 -20.09
N SER A 173 5.18 7.40 -19.46
CA SER A 173 5.35 6.08 -18.85
C SER A 173 4.33 5.84 -17.73
N TYR A 174 4.07 6.84 -16.91
CA TYR A 174 3.05 6.83 -15.87
C TYR A 174 1.64 6.59 -16.44
N ARG A 175 1.24 7.36 -17.47
CA ARG A 175 -0.07 7.21 -18.12
C ARG A 175 -0.25 5.83 -18.75
N LYS A 176 0.79 5.26 -19.37
CA LYS A 176 0.76 3.88 -19.87
C LYS A 176 0.46 2.87 -18.77
N MET A 177 1.04 3.04 -17.58
CA MET A 177 0.78 2.17 -16.42
C MET A 177 -0.62 2.39 -15.86
N TYR A 178 -1.08 3.65 -15.76
CA TYR A 178 -2.44 3.99 -15.37
C TYR A 178 -3.47 3.26 -16.26
N ASP A 179 -3.32 3.37 -17.58
CA ASP A 179 -4.23 2.72 -18.53
C ASP A 179 -4.13 1.18 -18.48
N ALA A 180 -2.92 0.64 -18.29
CA ALA A 180 -2.71 -0.80 -18.14
C ALA A 180 -3.41 -1.34 -16.89
N TYR A 181 -3.30 -0.65 -15.76
CA TYR A 181 -3.97 -1.05 -14.53
C TYR A 181 -5.49 -1.00 -14.69
N ASN A 182 -6.05 0.07 -15.27
CA ASN A 182 -7.49 0.13 -15.55
C ASN A 182 -7.96 -1.11 -16.33
N ARG A 183 -7.27 -1.46 -17.43
CA ARG A 183 -7.59 -2.67 -18.20
C ARG A 183 -7.44 -3.96 -17.39
N ILE A 184 -6.42 -4.08 -16.54
CA ILE A 184 -6.24 -5.25 -15.66
C ILE A 184 -7.43 -5.42 -14.73
N PHE A 185 -7.81 -4.36 -13.99
CA PHE A 185 -8.93 -4.43 -13.05
C PHE A 185 -10.28 -4.66 -13.76
N GLU A 186 -10.51 -4.04 -14.92
CA GLU A 186 -11.69 -4.28 -15.76
C GLU A 186 -11.75 -5.74 -16.26
N ARG A 187 -10.63 -6.30 -16.74
CA ARG A 187 -10.56 -7.70 -17.20
C ARG A 187 -10.72 -8.71 -16.06
N CYS A 188 -10.29 -8.33 -14.84
CA CYS A 188 -10.58 -9.06 -13.61
C CYS A 188 -12.03 -8.88 -13.13
N LYS A 189 -12.82 -8.02 -13.78
CA LYS A 189 -14.23 -7.69 -13.45
C LYS A 189 -14.40 -7.20 -12.02
N LEU A 190 -13.45 -6.39 -11.55
CA LEU A 190 -13.50 -5.79 -10.23
C LEU A 190 -14.24 -4.46 -10.29
N GLU A 191 -14.97 -4.13 -9.24
CA GLU A 191 -15.50 -2.79 -9.02
C GLU A 191 -14.43 -1.97 -8.30
N PHE A 192 -13.86 -0.99 -8.99
CA PHE A 192 -12.71 -0.24 -8.47
C PHE A 192 -12.78 1.26 -8.78
N ARG A 193 -11.96 2.01 -8.05
CA ARG A 193 -11.69 3.43 -8.27
C ARG A 193 -10.20 3.68 -8.25
N CYS A 194 -9.73 4.50 -9.18
CA CYS A 194 -8.40 5.07 -9.12
C CYS A 194 -8.49 6.38 -8.35
N VAL A 195 -7.72 6.51 -7.27
CA VAL A 195 -7.80 7.64 -6.34
C VAL A 195 -6.42 8.28 -6.17
N GLN A 196 -6.38 9.60 -5.98
CA GLN A 196 -5.14 10.28 -5.62
C GLN A 196 -4.66 9.82 -4.25
N ALA A 197 -3.36 9.55 -4.13
CA ALA A 197 -2.77 9.00 -2.91
C ALA A 197 -1.54 9.79 -2.47
N ASP A 198 -1.08 9.51 -1.26
CA ASP A 198 0.22 9.99 -0.81
C ASP A 198 1.35 9.21 -1.48
N SER A 199 2.49 9.85 -1.70
CA SER A 199 3.68 9.21 -2.26
C SER A 199 4.50 8.48 -1.19
N GLY A 200 4.24 8.77 0.10
CA GLY A 200 4.80 8.06 1.23
C GLY A 200 6.33 7.96 1.22
N ALA A 201 6.85 6.86 1.79
CA ALA A 201 8.28 6.61 1.92
C ALA A 201 8.97 6.15 0.61
N ILE A 202 8.21 5.87 -0.45
CA ILE A 202 8.75 5.56 -1.78
C ILE A 202 9.19 6.86 -2.47
N GLY A 203 8.60 7.99 -2.09
CA GLY A 203 8.89 9.30 -2.68
C GLY A 203 8.17 9.52 -4.01
N GLY A 204 8.23 10.75 -4.54
CA GLY A 204 7.56 11.16 -5.77
C GLY A 204 6.55 12.30 -5.57
N SER A 205 6.00 12.81 -6.67
CA SER A 205 5.06 13.95 -6.70
C SER A 205 3.65 13.57 -7.14
N PHE A 206 3.49 12.44 -7.83
CA PHE A 206 2.20 11.93 -8.31
C PHE A 206 2.01 10.47 -7.90
N SER A 207 0.95 10.19 -7.15
CA SER A 207 0.60 8.84 -6.71
C SER A 207 -0.89 8.61 -6.91
N HIS A 208 -1.22 7.44 -7.48
CA HIS A 208 -2.59 6.98 -7.62
C HIS A 208 -2.69 5.54 -7.11
N GLU A 209 -3.72 5.29 -6.30
CA GLU A 209 -4.06 3.97 -5.80
C GLU A 209 -5.27 3.41 -6.55
N PHE A 210 -5.23 2.12 -6.87
CA PHE A 210 -6.36 1.40 -7.44
C PHE A 210 -7.06 0.62 -6.33
N MET A 211 -8.20 1.14 -5.90
CA MET A 211 -8.95 0.65 -4.75
C MET A 211 -10.17 -0.15 -5.22
N VAL A 212 -10.24 -1.43 -4.86
CA VAL A 212 -11.45 -2.25 -5.04
C VAL A 212 -12.46 -1.87 -3.96
N LEU A 213 -13.69 -1.56 -4.36
CA LEU A 213 -14.73 -1.13 -3.43
C LEU A 213 -15.25 -2.33 -2.63
N ALA A 214 -15.06 -2.30 -1.31
CA ALA A 214 -15.54 -3.33 -0.40
C ALA A 214 -15.72 -2.78 1.02
N ASP A 215 -16.75 -3.23 1.72
CA ASP A 215 -17.01 -2.85 3.12
C ASP A 215 -15.90 -3.28 4.09
N THR A 216 -15.05 -4.23 3.67
CA THR A 216 -13.91 -4.74 4.45
C THR A 216 -12.59 -4.06 4.09
N GLY A 217 -12.60 -2.99 3.29
CA GLY A 217 -11.40 -2.21 2.96
C GLY A 217 -10.79 -1.55 4.21
N GLU A 218 -9.46 -1.50 4.27
CA GLU A 218 -8.75 -0.79 5.36
C GLU A 218 -8.66 0.71 5.10
N ASP A 219 -8.73 1.12 3.84
CA ASP A 219 -8.65 2.50 3.39
C ASP A 219 -10.03 3.14 3.24
N THR A 220 -10.11 4.43 3.57
CA THR A 220 -11.29 5.26 3.32
C THR A 220 -10.99 6.20 2.17
N ILE A 221 -11.86 6.21 1.16
CA ILE A 221 -11.74 7.12 0.01
C ILE A 221 -12.81 8.21 0.06
N ALA A 222 -12.39 9.44 -0.26
CA ALA A 222 -13.31 10.52 -0.55
C ALA A 222 -13.62 10.48 -2.06
N VAL A 223 -14.90 10.45 -2.42
CA VAL A 223 -15.36 10.39 -3.80
C VAL A 223 -16.36 11.52 -4.03
N CYS A 224 -16.17 12.26 -5.13
CA CYS A 224 -17.15 13.25 -5.55
C CYS A 224 -18.39 12.56 -6.12
N SER A 225 -19.58 12.98 -5.70
CA SER A 225 -20.85 12.48 -6.27
C SER A 225 -21.10 13.00 -7.69
N ASP A 226 -20.51 14.14 -8.04
CA ASP A 226 -20.86 14.92 -9.23
C ASP A 226 -19.77 14.91 -10.30
N CYS A 227 -18.57 14.41 -9.99
CA CYS A 227 -17.45 14.33 -10.93
C CYS A 227 -16.52 13.14 -10.63
N ASN A 228 -15.49 12.95 -11.46
CA ASN A 228 -14.56 11.82 -11.36
C ASN A 228 -13.46 12.00 -10.30
N TRP A 229 -13.53 13.03 -9.46
CA TRP A 229 -12.53 13.25 -8.42
C TRP A 229 -12.68 12.21 -7.30
N ALA A 230 -11.55 11.58 -6.95
CA ALA A 230 -11.45 10.71 -5.80
C ALA A 230 -10.03 10.74 -5.22
N ALA A 231 -9.92 10.67 -3.90
CA ALA A 231 -8.65 10.66 -3.17
C ALA A 231 -8.73 9.73 -1.95
N ASN A 232 -7.59 9.14 -1.57
CA ASN A 232 -7.44 8.55 -0.25
C ASN A 232 -7.68 9.65 0.80
N LEU A 233 -8.38 9.34 1.90
CA LEU A 233 -8.69 10.31 2.95
C LEU A 233 -7.44 10.99 3.52
N GLU A 234 -6.30 10.29 3.54
CA GLU A 234 -5.02 10.85 3.97
C GLU A 234 -4.51 11.98 3.05
N LYS A 235 -4.92 11.98 1.78
CA LYS A 235 -4.54 12.98 0.78
C LYS A 235 -5.66 13.99 0.45
N ALA A 236 -6.92 13.66 0.78
CA ALA A 236 -8.08 14.44 0.42
C ALA A 236 -8.01 15.88 0.98
N GLU A 237 -7.91 16.86 0.09
CA GLU A 237 -7.90 18.27 0.48
C GLU A 237 -9.27 18.71 0.99
N VAL A 238 -9.28 19.35 2.16
CA VAL A 238 -10.47 19.98 2.71
C VAL A 238 -10.49 21.45 2.29
N ARG A 239 -11.46 21.83 1.45
CA ARG A 239 -11.74 23.24 1.21
C ARG A 239 -12.35 23.87 2.46
N VAL A 240 -11.56 24.66 3.16
CA VAL A 240 -12.05 25.42 4.32
C VAL A 240 -12.93 26.55 3.80
N ALA A 241 -14.23 26.49 4.10
CA ALA A 241 -15.11 27.63 3.85
C ALA A 241 -14.63 28.82 4.68
N GLU A 242 -14.49 29.99 4.06
CA GLU A 242 -14.26 31.23 4.80
C GLU A 242 -15.44 31.44 5.76
N ARG A 243 -15.21 31.22 7.05
CA ARG A 243 -16.17 31.58 8.09
C ARG A 243 -15.99 33.05 8.41
N GLU A 244 -17.09 33.79 8.46
CA GLU A 244 -17.09 35.15 9.02
C GLU A 244 -16.54 35.08 10.46
N ARG A 245 -15.48 35.85 10.73
CA ARG A 245 -14.82 35.92 12.04
C ARG A 245 -15.57 36.89 12.96
N ASP A 246 -16.90 36.84 12.94
CA ASP A 246 -17.78 37.78 13.65
C ASP A 246 -18.06 37.34 15.10
N ALA A 247 -17.07 36.68 15.72
CA ALA A 247 -17.13 36.38 17.15
C ALA A 247 -16.53 37.56 17.92
N GLU A 248 -17.33 38.15 18.81
CA GLU A 248 -16.85 39.15 19.76
C GLU A 248 -15.63 38.60 20.54
N HIS A 249 -14.55 39.38 20.57
CA HIS A 249 -13.35 38.99 21.32
C HIS A 249 -13.62 39.12 22.81
N LEU A 250 -13.89 37.98 23.46
CA LEU A 250 -14.10 37.89 24.89
C LEU A 250 -12.76 37.93 25.65
N GLU A 251 -12.82 38.31 26.92
CA GLU A 251 -11.66 38.23 27.83
C GLU A 251 -11.27 36.76 28.08
N ILE A 252 -9.96 36.48 28.10
CA ILE A 252 -9.45 35.13 28.37
C ILE A 252 -9.62 34.84 29.86
N ILE A 253 -10.49 33.87 30.17
CA ILE A 253 -10.71 33.37 31.52
C ILE A 253 -10.15 31.96 31.70
N ARG A 254 -9.50 31.71 32.84
CA ARG A 254 -9.06 30.36 33.23
C ARG A 254 -10.17 29.67 34.01
N VAL A 255 -10.58 28.50 33.53
CA VAL A 255 -11.59 27.66 34.18
C VAL A 255 -10.95 26.35 34.62
N GLU A 256 -11.20 25.93 35.86
CA GLU A 256 -10.76 24.60 36.32
C GLU A 256 -11.68 23.51 35.76
N THR A 257 -11.12 22.52 35.07
CA THR A 257 -11.85 21.39 34.49
C THR A 257 -11.44 20.05 35.11
N PRO A 258 -11.64 19.84 36.43
CA PRO A 258 -11.13 18.67 37.14
C PRO A 258 -11.69 17.36 36.57
N GLY A 259 -10.80 16.41 36.26
CA GLY A 259 -11.17 15.09 35.75
C GLY A 259 -11.69 15.06 34.31
N LYS A 260 -11.78 16.20 33.61
CA LYS A 260 -12.23 16.27 32.20
C LYS A 260 -11.03 16.22 31.27
N ARG A 261 -10.84 15.09 30.57
CA ARG A 261 -9.68 14.84 29.69
C ARG A 261 -10.02 14.66 28.21
N LYS A 262 -11.29 14.43 27.88
CA LYS A 262 -11.75 14.16 26.51
C LYS A 262 -12.51 15.39 26.00
N VAL A 263 -12.39 15.70 24.70
CA VAL A 263 -13.10 16.81 24.05
C VAL A 263 -14.57 16.84 24.45
N LYS A 264 -15.27 15.70 24.31
CA LYS A 264 -16.68 15.56 24.68
C LYS A 264 -16.96 15.98 26.13
N SER A 265 -16.16 15.50 27.09
CA SER A 265 -16.41 15.77 28.51
C SER A 265 -16.04 17.19 28.94
N VAL A 266 -15.12 17.84 28.23
CA VAL A 266 -14.81 19.27 28.41
C VAL A 266 -15.92 20.13 27.81
N CYS A 267 -16.39 19.82 26.61
CA CYS A 267 -17.49 20.53 25.94
C CYS A 267 -18.79 20.49 26.77
N GLU A 268 -19.17 19.30 27.25
CA GLU A 268 -20.34 19.11 28.12
C GLU A 268 -20.22 19.89 29.43
N PHE A 269 -19.03 19.96 30.02
CA PHE A 269 -18.79 20.70 31.27
C PHE A 269 -18.86 22.22 31.08
N LEU A 270 -18.34 22.72 29.96
CA LEU A 270 -18.32 24.15 29.64
C LEU A 270 -19.60 24.64 28.95
N GLY A 271 -20.52 23.74 28.58
CA GLY A 271 -21.74 24.08 27.84
C GLY A 271 -21.47 24.57 26.42
N ILE A 272 -20.37 24.14 25.80
CA ILE A 272 -19.98 24.50 24.43
C ILE A 272 -20.04 23.30 23.49
N THR A 273 -19.98 23.58 22.19
CA THR A 273 -19.90 22.57 21.14
C THR A 273 -18.44 22.31 20.72
N PRO A 274 -18.10 21.11 20.19
CA PRO A 274 -16.71 20.78 19.82
C PRO A 274 -16.07 21.72 18.80
N ASP A 275 -16.83 22.38 17.93
CA ASP A 275 -16.34 23.36 16.97
C ASP A 275 -15.83 24.67 17.60
N LYS A 276 -16.13 24.90 18.89
CA LYS A 276 -15.61 26.03 19.68
C LYS A 276 -14.44 25.65 20.59
N LEU A 277 -13.99 24.39 20.54
CA LEU A 277 -12.86 23.91 21.31
C LEU A 277 -11.68 23.65 20.37
N VAL A 278 -10.53 24.24 20.67
CA VAL A 278 -9.28 23.89 19.98
C VAL A 278 -8.65 22.67 20.66
N LYS A 279 -8.39 21.62 19.89
CA LYS A 279 -7.68 20.43 20.36
C LYS A 279 -6.21 20.56 20.01
N THR A 280 -5.37 20.62 21.04
CA THR A 280 -3.91 20.60 20.87
C THR A 280 -3.38 19.18 20.91
N LEU A 281 -2.62 18.80 19.88
CA LEU A 281 -1.82 17.58 19.83
C LEU A 281 -0.35 17.96 19.77
N VAL A 282 0.48 17.34 20.62
CA VAL A 282 1.92 17.58 20.62
C VAL A 282 2.61 16.37 20.00
N TYR A 283 3.38 16.62 18.95
CA TYR A 283 4.18 15.65 18.21
C TYR A 283 5.66 15.95 18.39
N LEU A 284 6.50 14.94 18.15
CA LEU A 284 7.93 15.13 17.93
C LEU A 284 8.18 14.93 16.44
N ALA A 285 8.59 15.99 15.74
CA ALA A 285 8.99 15.94 14.34
C ALA A 285 10.49 16.21 14.26
N ASP A 286 11.25 15.24 13.76
CA ASP A 286 12.72 15.31 13.67
C ASP A 286 13.42 15.68 14.99
N GLY A 287 12.84 15.23 16.12
CA GLY A 287 13.34 15.49 17.46
C GLY A 287 12.83 16.77 18.12
N GLU A 288 12.13 17.63 17.37
CA GLU A 288 11.60 18.90 17.86
C GLU A 288 10.10 18.79 18.21
N PRO A 289 9.65 19.36 19.35
CA PRO A 289 8.24 19.34 19.72
C PRO A 289 7.43 20.32 18.87
N VAL A 290 6.40 19.80 18.20
CA VAL A 290 5.47 20.57 17.35
C VAL A 290 4.05 20.43 17.88
N ALA A 291 3.35 21.55 18.06
CA ALA A 291 1.94 21.57 18.44
C ALA A 291 1.05 21.74 17.21
N VAL A 292 0.15 20.79 16.99
CA VAL A 292 -0.90 20.85 15.97
C VAL A 292 -2.20 21.24 16.65
N LEU A 293 -2.87 22.27 16.11
CA LEU A 293 -4.15 22.78 16.58
C LEU A 293 -5.23 22.31 15.60
N LEU A 294 -6.16 21.49 16.10
CA LEU A 294 -7.32 20.97 15.38
C LEU A 294 -8.61 21.59 15.90
#